data_AF-F0ZMB7-F1
#
_entry.id   AF-F0ZMB7-F1
#
_cell.length_a   1.000
_cell.length_b   1.000
_cell.length_c   1.000
_cell.angle_alpha   90.00
_cell.angle_beta   90.00
_cell.angle_gamma   90.00
#
_symmetry.space_group_name_H-M   'P 1'
#
loop_
_entity.id
_entity.type
_entity.pdbx_description
1 polymer ?
#
loop_
_entity_poly.entity_id
_entity_poly.type
_entity_poly.pdbx_seq_one_letter_code
_entity_poly.pdbx_strand_id
1 'polypeptide(L)'
;MSTNLQQQPHRIPDKIPHFAKYTQDVGLADPSSEINFSLVLKIRNADWIEHQLKDVSDPKSKNYGKHLGQDEIESMTRPTQQHFDKVTNFLQSQGIQSTRDGDNLKVKTTVDKVQKLFSTQIHKFAQPSGNKDDTIFKGEGGFKIPTDISDCGDLVGYVPAQTRKI
;
A
#
# COMPACT_ATOMS: atom_id res chain seq x y z
N MET A 1 20.27 -1.68 41.79
CA MET A 1 18.92 -2.28 41.79
C MET A 1 18.39 -2.17 40.37
N SER A 2 18.44 -3.26 39.62
CA SER A 2 18.07 -3.28 38.19
C SER A 2 16.59 -3.63 38.07
N THR A 3 15.80 -2.73 37.51
CA THR A 3 14.37 -2.94 37.24
C THR A 3 14.18 -3.89 36.07
N ASN A 4 13.54 -5.02 36.35
CA ASN A 4 13.15 -6.04 35.39
C ASN A 4 11.92 -5.55 34.60
N LEU A 5 12.11 -5.17 33.34
CA LEU A 5 11.02 -4.87 32.41
C LEU A 5 10.41 -6.19 31.94
N GLN A 6 9.47 -6.69 32.73
CA GLN A 6 8.65 -7.84 32.38
C GLN A 6 7.71 -7.43 31.24
N GLN A 7 8.09 -7.76 30.01
CA GLN A 7 7.25 -7.55 28.83
C GLN A 7 5.98 -8.40 28.99
N GLN A 8 4.87 -7.77 29.39
CA GLN A 8 3.56 -8.40 29.26
C GLN A 8 3.21 -8.49 27.77
N PRO A 9 2.69 -9.64 27.29
CA PRO A 9 2.24 -9.74 25.91
C PRO A 9 1.12 -8.71 25.71
N HIS A 10 1.40 -7.68 24.92
CA HIS A 10 0.40 -6.69 24.52
C HIS A 10 -0.61 -7.41 23.61
N ARG A 11 -1.72 -7.85 24.20
CA ARG A 11 -2.82 -8.48 23.47
C ARG A 11 -3.36 -7.45 22.47
N ILE A 12 -3.09 -7.64 21.19
CA ILE A 12 -3.71 -6.83 20.14
C ILE A 12 -5.23 -7.04 20.28
N PRO A 13 -6.02 -5.98 20.54
CA PRO A 13 -7.48 -6.11 20.61
C PRO A 13 -7.98 -6.75 19.31
N ASP A 14 -9.05 -7.57 19.36
CA ASP A 14 -9.69 -8.24 18.22
C ASP A 14 -10.33 -7.24 17.20
N LYS A 15 -9.58 -6.24 16.75
CA LYS A 15 -9.97 -5.33 15.69
C LYS A 15 -9.70 -6.03 14.36
N ILE A 16 -10.72 -6.74 13.89
CA ILE A 16 -10.77 -7.22 12.51
C ILE A 16 -10.49 -6.01 11.59
N PRO A 17 -9.44 -6.07 10.75
CA PRO A 17 -9.13 -5.00 9.81
C PRO A 17 -10.35 -4.67 8.96
N HIS A 18 -10.60 -3.37 8.70
CA HIS A 18 -11.83 -2.93 8.03
C HIS A 18 -12.09 -3.69 6.71
N PHE A 19 -11.04 -3.89 5.90
CA PHE A 19 -11.14 -4.62 4.63
C PHE A 19 -11.56 -6.08 4.78
N ALA A 20 -11.26 -6.73 5.92
CA ALA A 20 -11.52 -8.15 6.15
C ALA A 20 -13.01 -8.43 6.42
N LYS A 21 -13.82 -7.38 6.63
CA LYS A 21 -15.28 -7.48 6.76
C LYS A 21 -16.00 -7.67 5.41
N TYR A 22 -15.36 -7.27 4.31
CA TYR A 22 -15.96 -7.29 2.97
C TYR A 22 -15.57 -8.58 2.25
N THR A 23 -16.37 -9.63 2.46
CA THR A 23 -16.07 -10.99 1.98
C THR A 23 -17.05 -11.48 0.92
N GLN A 24 -18.18 -10.81 0.74
CA GLN A 24 -19.18 -11.21 -0.23
C GLN A 24 -18.92 -10.52 -1.57
N ASP A 25 -18.55 -11.30 -2.59
CA ASP A 25 -18.49 -10.79 -3.97
C ASP A 25 -19.91 -10.49 -4.47
N VAL A 26 -20.13 -9.28 -4.95
CA VAL A 26 -21.41 -8.83 -5.53
C VAL A 26 -21.31 -8.57 -7.03
N GLY A 27 -20.24 -9.04 -7.67
CA GLY A 27 -20.02 -9.03 -9.10
C GLY A 27 -19.06 -7.94 -9.59
N LEU A 28 -18.92 -7.88 -10.91
CA LEU A 28 -18.07 -6.93 -11.61
C LEU A 28 -18.41 -5.49 -11.26
N ALA A 29 -17.39 -4.68 -11.08
CA ALA A 29 -17.52 -3.25 -10.91
C ALA A 29 -17.94 -2.58 -12.22
N ASP A 30 -18.75 -1.52 -12.12
CA ASP A 30 -19.12 -0.72 -13.29
C ASP A 30 -17.86 -0.04 -13.86
N PRO A 31 -17.55 -0.20 -15.17
CA PRO A 31 -16.37 0.37 -15.79
C PRO A 31 -16.24 1.90 -15.64
N SER A 32 -17.36 2.60 -15.49
CA SER A 32 -17.44 4.06 -15.31
C SER A 32 -17.30 4.53 -13.86
N SER A 33 -17.38 3.62 -12.89
CA SER A 33 -17.22 3.96 -11.47
C SER A 33 -15.84 4.54 -11.19
N GLU A 34 -15.81 5.61 -10.39
CA GLU A 34 -14.56 6.19 -9.91
C GLU A 34 -13.92 5.29 -8.84
N ILE A 35 -12.62 5.10 -8.93
CA ILE A 35 -11.80 4.38 -7.96
C ILE A 35 -10.61 5.25 -7.55
N ASN A 36 -10.31 5.21 -6.26
CA ASN A 36 -9.16 5.87 -5.66
C ASN A 36 -8.23 4.79 -5.10
N PHE A 37 -6.94 4.88 -5.38
CA PHE A 37 -5.94 3.97 -4.83
C PHE A 37 -4.62 4.69 -4.61
N SER A 38 -3.78 4.11 -3.75
CA SER A 38 -2.40 4.54 -3.60
C SER A 38 -1.49 3.58 -4.34
N LEU A 39 -0.53 4.13 -5.08
CA LEU A 39 0.55 3.36 -5.68
C LEU A 39 1.80 3.59 -4.82
N VAL A 40 2.30 2.52 -4.23
CA VAL A 40 3.51 2.55 -3.41
C VAL A 40 4.72 2.40 -4.32
N LEU A 41 5.72 3.23 -4.11
CA LEU A 41 6.94 3.18 -4.90
C LEU A 41 7.97 2.30 -4.20
N LYS A 42 8.78 1.63 -5.01
CA LYS A 42 9.84 0.75 -4.50
C LYS A 42 10.83 1.54 -3.68
N ILE A 43 11.07 1.09 -2.45
CA ILE A 43 12.10 1.65 -1.58
C ILE A 43 13.49 1.38 -2.15
N ARG A 44 14.42 2.30 -1.92
CA ARG A 44 15.83 2.14 -2.27
C ARG A 44 16.55 1.35 -1.19
N ASN A 45 17.71 0.81 -1.53
CA ASN A 45 18.64 0.21 -0.58
C ASN A 45 17.98 -0.88 0.29
N ALA A 46 17.13 -1.72 -0.31
CA ALA A 46 16.41 -2.80 0.38
C ALA A 46 17.37 -3.75 1.13
N ASP A 47 18.47 -4.14 0.48
CA ASP A 47 19.48 -5.01 1.10
C ASP A 47 20.17 -4.34 2.29
N TRP A 48 20.38 -3.01 2.21
CA TRP A 48 20.97 -2.26 3.32
C TRP A 48 20.04 -2.24 4.52
N ILE A 49 18.75 -1.94 4.34
CA ILE A 49 17.81 -1.90 5.47
C ILE A 49 17.60 -3.31 6.04
N GLU A 50 17.60 -4.36 5.21
CA GLU A 50 17.56 -5.75 5.69
C GLU A 50 18.80 -6.08 6.53
N HIS A 51 19.99 -5.68 6.08
CA HIS A 51 21.22 -5.86 6.85
C HIS A 51 21.17 -5.11 8.18
N GLN A 52 20.74 -3.84 8.18
CA GLN A 52 20.61 -3.06 9.42
C GLN A 52 19.62 -3.71 10.39
N LEU A 53 18.47 -4.16 9.89
CA LEU A 53 17.46 -4.86 10.70
C LEU A 53 18.02 -6.13 11.32
N LYS A 54 18.79 -6.93 10.58
CA LYS A 54 19.48 -8.12 11.11
C LYS A 54 20.50 -7.75 12.19
N ASP A 55 21.32 -6.74 11.93
CA ASP A 55 22.40 -6.32 12.82
C ASP A 55 21.85 -5.81 14.17
N VAL A 56 20.78 -5.02 14.16
CA VAL A 56 20.18 -4.50 15.40
C VAL A 56 19.30 -5.53 16.13
N SER A 57 18.90 -6.61 15.46
CA SER A 57 18.05 -7.67 16.02
C SER A 57 18.83 -8.91 16.48
N ASP A 58 20.09 -9.08 16.06
CA ASP A 58 20.94 -10.18 16.50
C ASP A 58 21.53 -9.90 17.89
N PRO A 59 21.21 -10.68 18.94
CA PRO A 59 21.74 -10.49 20.29
C PRO A 59 23.26 -10.66 20.39
N LYS A 60 23.92 -11.25 19.38
CA LYS A 60 25.38 -11.37 19.31
C LYS A 60 26.04 -10.17 18.63
N SER A 61 25.27 -9.31 17.97
CA SER A 61 25.81 -8.10 17.35
C SER A 61 26.20 -7.06 18.40
N LYS A 62 27.26 -6.30 18.10
CA LYS A 62 27.64 -5.10 18.86
C LYS A 62 26.59 -3.98 18.75
N ASN A 63 25.67 -4.08 17.79
CA ASN A 63 24.63 -3.10 17.52
C ASN A 63 23.23 -3.58 17.96
N TYR A 64 23.14 -4.69 18.69
CA TYR A 64 21.87 -5.17 19.23
C TYR A 64 21.12 -4.07 20.00
N GLY A 65 19.86 -3.86 19.63
CA GLY A 65 18.99 -2.83 20.21
C GLY A 65 19.32 -1.38 19.84
N LYS A 66 20.34 -1.12 19.00
CA LYS A 66 20.71 0.22 18.53
C LYS A 66 20.00 0.57 17.23
N HIS A 67 18.69 0.84 17.31
CA HIS A 67 17.89 1.21 16.15
C HIS A 67 18.32 2.56 15.56
N LEU A 68 18.27 2.67 14.23
CA LEU A 68 18.49 3.92 13.51
C LEU A 68 17.31 4.88 13.71
N GLY A 69 17.58 6.18 13.59
CA GLY A 69 16.53 7.20 13.61
C GLY A 69 15.65 7.13 12.35
N GLN A 70 14.41 7.61 12.47
CA GLN A 70 13.46 7.63 11.36
C GLN A 70 14.02 8.38 10.14
N ASP A 71 14.56 9.59 10.34
CA ASP A 71 15.12 10.43 9.26
C ASP A 71 16.29 9.74 8.53
N GLU A 72 17.10 8.97 9.26
CA GLU A 72 18.22 8.24 8.68
C GLU A 72 17.73 7.10 7.78
N ILE A 73 16.76 6.31 8.26
CA ILE A 73 16.12 5.25 7.46
C ILE A 73 15.46 5.86 6.23
N GLU A 74 14.71 6.95 6.39
CA GLU A 74 14.03 7.63 5.30
C GLU A 74 15.02 8.14 4.24
N SER A 75 16.08 8.82 4.65
CA SER A 75 17.10 9.34 3.71
C SER A 75 17.71 8.23 2.84
N MET A 76 17.87 7.03 3.42
CA MET A 76 18.48 5.89 2.76
C MET A 76 17.50 5.07 1.93
N THR A 77 16.22 5.01 2.31
CA THR A 77 15.26 4.07 1.72
C THR A 77 14.17 4.72 0.88
N ARG A 78 13.92 6.02 1.00
CA ARG A 78 12.86 6.68 0.23
C ARG A 78 13.05 6.56 -1.30
N PRO A 79 11.98 6.39 -2.09
CA PRO A 79 12.08 6.37 -3.55
C PRO A 79 12.72 7.66 -4.09
N THR A 80 13.50 7.56 -5.17
CA THR A 80 14.11 8.73 -5.81
C THR A 80 13.06 9.62 -6.47
N GLN A 81 13.35 10.91 -6.63
CA GLN A 81 12.53 11.79 -7.46
C GLN A 81 12.37 11.23 -8.89
N GLN A 82 13.40 10.62 -9.44
CA GLN A 82 13.36 9.96 -10.75
C GLN A 82 12.32 8.83 -10.82
N HIS A 83 12.14 8.04 -9.74
CA HIS A 83 11.08 7.03 -9.68
C HIS A 83 9.69 7.68 -9.68
N PHE A 84 9.49 8.75 -8.90
CA PHE A 84 8.24 9.51 -8.93
C PHE A 84 7.94 10.07 -10.32
N ASP A 85 8.92 10.67 -10.97
CA ASP A 85 8.76 11.27 -12.29
C ASP A 85 8.44 10.20 -13.33
N LYS A 86 9.14 9.05 -13.31
CA LYS A 86 8.87 7.93 -14.23
C LYS A 86 7.44 7.43 -14.11
N VAL A 87 6.97 7.18 -12.88
CA VAL A 87 5.62 6.66 -12.63
C VAL A 87 4.55 7.71 -12.95
N THR A 88 4.78 8.97 -12.58
CA THR A 88 3.85 10.08 -12.88
C THR A 88 3.70 10.29 -14.38
N ASN A 89 4.82 10.31 -15.13
CA ASN A 89 4.80 10.45 -16.58
C ASN A 89 4.10 9.26 -17.26
N PHE A 90 4.33 8.05 -16.76
CA PHE A 90 3.63 6.86 -17.25
C PHE A 90 2.11 6.97 -17.03
N LEU A 91 1.65 7.31 -15.83
CA LEU A 91 0.23 7.50 -15.54
C LEU A 91 -0.37 8.61 -16.42
N GLN A 92 0.34 9.72 -16.60
CA GLN A 92 -0.09 10.82 -17.46
C GLN A 92 -0.22 10.40 -18.93
N SER A 93 0.67 9.54 -19.44
CA SER A 93 0.58 8.99 -20.80
C SER A 93 -0.68 8.15 -21.02
N GLN A 94 -1.22 7.55 -19.94
CA GLN A 94 -2.48 6.80 -19.93
C GLN A 94 -3.69 7.70 -19.65
N GLY A 95 -3.50 9.03 -19.58
CA GLY A 95 -4.53 10.00 -19.24
C GLY A 95 -5.03 9.85 -17.80
N ILE A 96 -4.16 9.43 -16.89
CA ILE A 96 -4.43 9.27 -15.45
C ILE A 96 -3.61 10.32 -14.69
N GLN A 97 -4.28 11.07 -13.81
CA GLN A 97 -3.61 12.04 -12.94
C GLN A 97 -3.27 11.39 -11.60
N SER A 98 -2.14 11.80 -11.03
CA SER A 98 -1.68 11.37 -9.72
C SER A 98 -1.18 12.54 -8.90
N THR A 99 -1.33 12.47 -7.58
CA THR A 99 -0.77 13.42 -6.63
C THR A 99 0.17 12.72 -5.66
N ARG A 100 1.26 13.40 -5.27
CA ARG A 100 2.20 12.84 -4.31
C ARG A 100 1.63 12.86 -2.90
N ASP A 101 1.80 11.76 -2.19
CA ASP A 101 1.38 11.56 -0.80
C ASP A 101 2.47 10.84 -0.02
N GLY A 102 3.38 11.60 0.58
CA GLY A 102 4.60 11.06 1.20
C GLY A 102 5.47 10.31 0.18
N ASP A 103 5.61 9.00 0.38
CA ASP A 103 6.38 8.11 -0.48
C ASP A 103 5.53 7.37 -1.52
N ASN A 104 4.25 7.73 -1.63
CA ASN A 104 3.28 7.12 -2.50
C ASN A 104 2.71 8.13 -3.50
N LEU A 105 2.00 7.60 -4.50
CA LEU A 105 1.16 8.38 -5.41
C LEU A 105 -0.31 8.04 -5.17
N LYS A 106 -1.13 9.04 -4.84
CA LYS A 106 -2.58 8.93 -4.85
C LYS A 106 -3.09 9.07 -6.27
N VAL A 107 -3.93 8.14 -6.69
CA VAL A 107 -4.48 8.09 -8.04
C VAL A 107 -6.00 8.04 -7.97
N LYS A 108 -6.67 8.87 -8.77
CA LYS A 108 -8.12 8.85 -8.97
C LYS A 108 -8.41 8.63 -10.45
N THR A 109 -9.17 7.59 -10.77
CA THR A 109 -9.47 7.22 -12.17
C THR A 109 -10.74 6.35 -12.22
N THR A 110 -11.07 5.78 -13.38
CA THR A 110 -12.20 4.86 -13.54
C THR A 110 -11.77 3.39 -13.45
N VAL A 111 -12.71 2.52 -13.09
CA VAL A 111 -12.52 1.05 -13.08
C VAL A 111 -11.97 0.56 -14.42
N ASP A 112 -12.52 1.01 -15.56
CA ASP A 112 -12.04 0.63 -16.89
C ASP A 112 -10.53 0.90 -17.08
N LYS A 113 -10.07 2.09 -16.68
CA LYS A 113 -8.67 2.48 -16.79
C LYS A 113 -7.78 1.64 -15.88
N VAL A 114 -8.21 1.32 -14.65
CA VAL A 114 -7.44 0.47 -13.74
C VAL A 114 -7.34 -0.96 -14.25
N GLN A 115 -8.44 -1.52 -14.77
CA GLN A 115 -8.45 -2.86 -15.34
C GLN A 115 -7.49 -2.99 -16.52
N LYS A 116 -7.47 -1.99 -17.41
CA LYS A 116 -6.50 -1.91 -18.53
C LYS A 116 -5.07 -1.75 -18.04
N LEU A 117 -4.85 -0.83 -17.10
CA LEU A 117 -3.52 -0.53 -16.55
C LEU A 117 -2.88 -1.76 -15.91
N PHE A 118 -3.60 -2.48 -15.06
CA PHE A 118 -3.06 -3.61 -14.30
C PHE A 118 -3.44 -4.99 -14.85
N SER A 119 -4.07 -5.04 -16.04
CA SER A 119 -4.52 -6.26 -16.70
C SER A 119 -5.27 -7.21 -15.74
N THR A 120 -6.26 -6.66 -15.03
CA THR A 120 -7.07 -7.36 -14.01
C THR A 120 -8.55 -7.02 -14.18
N GLN A 121 -9.44 -7.83 -13.62
CA GLN A 121 -10.85 -7.49 -13.48
C GLN A 121 -11.11 -6.98 -12.07
N ILE A 122 -11.97 -5.99 -11.92
CA ILE A 122 -12.31 -5.42 -10.61
C ILE A 122 -13.72 -5.84 -10.24
N HIS A 123 -13.83 -6.45 -9.06
CA HIS A 123 -15.09 -6.83 -8.45
C HIS A 123 -15.41 -5.93 -7.26
N LYS A 124 -16.70 -5.83 -6.94
CA LYS A 124 -17.18 -5.20 -5.72
C LYS A 124 -17.38 -6.26 -4.64
N PHE A 125 -16.94 -5.97 -3.44
CA PHE A 125 -17.15 -6.81 -2.27
C PHE A 125 -17.95 -6.05 -1.22
N ALA A 126 -19.03 -6.65 -0.73
CA ALA A 126 -19.86 -6.14 0.36
C ALA A 126 -19.57 -6.88 1.67
N GLN A 127 -19.99 -6.30 2.79
CA GLN A 127 -20.07 -7.01 4.05
C GLN A 127 -21.32 -7.92 4.05
N PRO A 128 -21.24 -9.19 4.50
CA PRO A 128 -22.38 -10.12 4.46
C PRO A 128 -23.67 -9.61 5.13
N SER A 129 -23.51 -8.82 6.20
CA SER A 129 -24.61 -8.28 7.01
C SER A 129 -24.73 -6.75 6.90
N GLY A 130 -24.00 -6.13 5.96
CA GLY A 130 -23.93 -4.68 5.81
C GLY A 130 -24.88 -4.14 4.75
N ASN A 131 -24.82 -2.82 4.55
CA ASN A 131 -25.47 -2.20 3.39
C ASN A 131 -24.83 -2.76 2.10
N LYS A 132 -25.65 -3.23 1.15
CA LYS A 132 -25.16 -3.76 -0.14
C LYS A 132 -24.52 -2.68 -1.01
N ASP A 133 -24.79 -1.41 -0.74
CA ASP A 133 -24.14 -0.28 -1.41
C ASP A 133 -22.78 0.07 -0.78
N ASP A 134 -22.52 -0.38 0.45
CA ASP A 134 -21.22 -0.24 1.11
C ASP A 134 -20.29 -1.35 0.61
N THR A 135 -19.49 -1.01 -0.41
CA THR A 135 -18.62 -1.96 -1.11
C THR A 135 -17.19 -1.46 -1.20
N ILE A 136 -16.27 -2.41 -1.32
CA ILE A 136 -14.87 -2.14 -1.69
C ILE A 136 -14.55 -2.78 -3.03
N PHE A 137 -13.61 -2.20 -3.77
CA PHE A 137 -13.10 -2.77 -5.01
C PHE A 137 -11.93 -3.72 -4.74
N LYS A 138 -11.94 -4.88 -5.39
CA LYS A 138 -10.83 -5.84 -5.37
C LYS A 138 -10.51 -6.32 -6.78
N GLY A 139 -9.22 -6.47 -7.09
CA GLY A 139 -8.77 -7.10 -8.33
C GLY A 139 -8.88 -8.62 -8.24
N GLU A 140 -9.45 -9.24 -9.26
CA GLU A 140 -9.45 -10.70 -9.43
C GLU A 140 -8.03 -11.17 -9.80
N GLY A 141 -7.50 -12.15 -9.05
CA GLY A 141 -6.16 -12.68 -9.30
C GLY A 141 -4.99 -11.75 -8.92
N GLY A 142 -5.26 -10.63 -8.24
CA GLY A 142 -4.27 -9.62 -7.88
C GLY A 142 -4.00 -8.60 -8.98
N PHE A 143 -3.12 -7.63 -8.71
CA PHE A 143 -2.76 -6.59 -9.68
C PHE A 143 -1.40 -6.90 -10.29
N LYS A 144 -1.29 -6.86 -11.63
CA LYS A 144 0.00 -6.96 -12.32
C LYS A 144 0.54 -5.57 -12.62
N ILE A 145 1.72 -5.27 -12.11
CA ILE A 145 2.41 -4.00 -12.40
C ILE A 145 2.83 -3.98 -13.88
N PRO A 146 2.56 -2.90 -14.64
CA PRO A 146 3.11 -2.73 -15.98
C PRO A 146 4.63 -2.78 -16.00
N THR A 147 5.21 -3.45 -16.99
CA THR A 147 6.66 -3.61 -17.16
C THR A 147 7.41 -2.29 -17.21
N ASP A 148 6.77 -1.22 -17.72
CA ASP A 148 7.36 0.12 -17.79
C ASP A 148 7.69 0.71 -16.41
N ILE A 149 6.99 0.29 -15.36
CA ILE A 149 7.13 0.80 -13.99
C ILE A 149 7.49 -0.28 -12.96
N SER A 150 7.69 -1.53 -13.37
CA SER A 150 8.01 -2.66 -12.45
C SER A 150 9.28 -2.45 -11.64
N ASP A 151 10.22 -1.64 -12.15
CA ASP A 151 11.47 -1.34 -11.43
C ASP A 151 11.31 -0.28 -10.34
N CYS A 152 10.19 0.47 -10.36
CA CYS A 152 9.98 1.66 -9.57
C CYS A 152 8.77 1.57 -8.62
N GLY A 153 7.89 0.58 -8.78
CA GLY A 153 6.63 0.48 -8.03
C GLY A 153 6.36 -0.91 -7.50
N ASP A 154 5.90 -0.97 -6.26
CA ASP A 154 5.27 -2.15 -5.66
C ASP A 154 3.81 -1.79 -5.38
N LEU A 155 2.86 -2.56 -5.93
CA LEU A 155 1.43 -2.23 -5.79
C LEU A 155 0.97 -2.54 -4.36
N VAL A 156 0.56 -1.51 -3.62
CA VAL A 156 -0.07 -1.70 -2.31
C VAL A 156 -1.31 -0.81 -2.17
N GLY A 157 -2.47 -1.48 -2.12
CA GLY A 157 -3.61 -1.08 -1.31
C GLY A 157 -4.54 0.02 -1.86
N TYR A 158 -5.78 -0.37 -2.12
CA TYR A 158 -6.94 0.51 -2.14
C TYR A 158 -7.03 1.30 -0.83
N VAL A 159 -7.10 2.64 -0.92
CA VAL A 159 -7.47 3.51 0.20
C VAL A 159 -8.93 3.83 0.00
N PRO A 160 -9.85 3.40 0.88
CA PRO A 160 -11.25 3.77 0.74
C PRO A 160 -11.37 5.28 0.76
N ALA A 161 -12.05 5.83 -0.23
CA ALA A 161 -12.57 7.19 -0.13
C ALA A 161 -13.47 7.20 1.11
N GLN A 162 -13.02 7.84 2.18
CA GLN A 162 -13.90 8.14 3.31
C GLN A 162 -14.91 9.17 2.78
N THR A 163 -16.00 8.72 2.18
CA THR A 163 -17.20 9.55 2.08
C THR A 163 -17.79 9.67 3.47
N ARG A 164 -17.18 10.51 4.32
CA ARG A 164 -17.93 11.16 5.38
C ARG A 164 -18.92 12.08 4.67
N LYS A 165 -20.16 11.62 4.53
CA LYS A 165 -21.27 12.55 4.49
C LYS A 165 -21.31 13.22 5.86
N ILE A 166 -20.99 14.52 5.87
CA ILE A 166 -21.37 15.47 6.92
C ILE A 166 -22.89 15.47 7.09
#